data_AF-U6D3S3-F1
#
_entry.id   AF-U6D3S3-F1
#
_cell.length_a   1.000
_cell.length_b   1.000
_cell.length_c   1.000
_cell.angle_alpha   90.00
_cell.angle_beta   90.00
_cell.angle_gamma   90.00
#
_symmetry.space_group_name_H-M   'P 1'
#
loop_
_entity.id
_entity.type
_entity.pdbx_description
1 polymer ?
#
loop_
_entity_poly.entity_id
_entity_poly.type
_entity_poly.pdbx_seq_one_letter_code
_entity_poly.pdbx_strand_id
1 'polypeptide(L)'
;PEYRLVVVGHSLGAGAAALLALMLRSSYPQVRCYAFSPPRGLLSKSLYEYSKTFIVSLVLGKDVIPRLSVTNLEDLKKRILRVIAHCNKPKYQILLHGCWYELFGGSPENFPTELDGGTQGDLTQPLLGEQSLLSHGSPTYSFSSDSPLESPTKYPPLYPPGRIIHLEEEGTAGRFCRSAARYSARWSHESQFSKILIGPKMLTDHMPDILMKALDSVVSGRAGYAFCPAGGGSNVDVV
;
A
#
# COMPACT_ATOMS: atom_id res chain seq x y z
N PRO A 1 7.70 -10.39 37.25
CA PRO A 1 8.58 -10.95 36.18
C PRO A 1 7.77 -11.73 35.12
N GLU A 2 6.47 -11.40 34.96
CA GLU A 2 5.51 -12.15 34.14
C GLU A 2 4.98 -11.32 32.95
N TYR A 3 5.60 -10.17 32.69
CA TYR A 3 5.15 -9.28 31.62
C TYR A 3 5.48 -9.87 30.26
N ARG A 4 4.49 -9.83 29.35
CA ARG A 4 4.68 -10.25 27.96
C ARG A 4 5.41 -9.14 27.19
N LEU A 5 6.54 -9.49 26.58
CA LEU A 5 7.28 -8.58 25.72
C LEU A 5 6.56 -8.40 24.38
N VAL A 6 6.20 -7.16 24.07
CA VAL A 6 5.56 -6.78 22.80
C VAL A 6 6.40 -5.69 22.14
N VAL A 7 6.76 -5.91 20.88
CA VAL A 7 7.47 -4.95 20.04
C VAL A 7 6.47 -4.37 19.04
N VAL A 8 6.48 -3.04 18.88
CA VAL A 8 5.60 -2.36 17.94
C VAL A 8 6.39 -1.35 17.12
N GLY A 9 5.92 -1.07 15.92
CA GLY A 9 6.48 -0.02 15.08
C GLY A 9 5.59 0.28 13.89
N HIS A 10 5.77 1.47 13.32
CA HIS A 10 5.10 1.91 12.09
C HIS A 10 6.12 2.14 10.98
N SER A 11 5.75 1.84 9.73
CA SER A 11 6.58 2.08 8.54
C SER A 11 7.97 1.43 8.64
N LEU A 12 9.04 2.19 8.45
CA LEU A 12 10.42 1.74 8.68
C LEU A 12 10.62 1.21 10.10
N GLY A 13 10.03 1.86 11.10
CA GLY A 13 10.05 1.42 12.49
C GLY A 13 9.36 0.06 12.69
N ALA A 14 8.34 -0.26 11.89
CA ALA A 14 7.71 -1.58 11.88
C ALA A 14 8.66 -2.66 11.34
N GLY A 15 9.47 -2.31 10.34
CA GLY A 15 10.53 -3.18 9.83
C GLY A 15 11.63 -3.43 10.86
N ALA A 16 12.09 -2.37 11.53
CA ALA A 16 13.04 -2.47 12.63
C ALA A 16 12.49 -3.32 13.79
N ALA A 17 11.23 -3.09 14.18
CA ALA A 17 10.54 -3.86 15.19
C ALA A 17 10.45 -5.36 14.83
N ALA A 18 10.17 -5.68 13.56
CA ALA A 18 10.09 -7.06 13.10
C ALA A 18 11.45 -7.78 13.16
N LEU A 19 12.53 -7.11 12.73
CA LEU A 19 13.89 -7.64 12.82
C LEU A 19 14.33 -7.80 14.28
N LEU A 20 14.04 -6.82 15.12
CA LEU A 20 14.31 -6.89 16.56
C LEU A 20 13.56 -8.06 17.20
N ALA A 21 12.29 -8.27 16.86
CA ALA A 21 11.50 -9.39 17.37
C ALA A 21 12.05 -10.75 16.92
N LEU A 22 12.59 -10.85 15.70
CA LEU A 22 13.30 -12.04 15.22
C LEU A 22 14.55 -12.33 16.05
N MET A 23 15.35 -11.29 16.36
CA MET A 23 16.56 -11.42 17.17
C MET A 23 16.25 -11.77 18.62
N LEU A 24 15.20 -11.18 19.20
CA LEU A 24 14.78 -11.42 20.59
C LEU A 24 14.11 -12.79 20.77
N ARG A 25 13.75 -13.48 19.69
CA ARG A 25 12.99 -14.73 19.76
C ARG A 25 13.72 -15.84 20.50
N SER A 26 15.05 -15.85 20.47
CA SER A 26 15.88 -16.83 21.19
C SER A 26 15.82 -16.64 22.71
N SER A 27 15.92 -15.40 23.19
CA SER A 27 15.87 -15.06 24.62
C SER A 27 14.45 -14.92 25.17
N TYR A 28 13.50 -14.54 24.32
CA TYR A 28 12.09 -14.32 24.68
C TYR A 28 11.15 -15.13 23.77
N PRO A 29 10.95 -16.44 24.04
CA PRO A 29 10.09 -17.31 23.21
C PRO A 29 8.60 -16.91 23.16
N GLN A 30 8.18 -15.95 24.00
CA GLN A 30 6.81 -15.42 24.01
C GLN A 30 6.69 -14.02 23.39
N VAL A 31 7.78 -13.48 22.80
CA VAL A 31 7.76 -12.15 22.17
C VAL A 31 6.68 -12.08 21.08
N ARG A 32 5.95 -10.96 21.04
CA ARG A 32 5.00 -10.64 19.97
C ARG A 32 5.43 -9.36 19.28
N CYS A 33 5.19 -9.28 17.98
CA CYS A 33 5.42 -8.06 17.21
C CYS A 33 4.15 -7.64 16.47
N TYR A 34 3.78 -6.37 16.60
CA TYR A 34 2.73 -5.74 15.78
C TYR A 34 3.37 -4.68 14.90
N ALA A 35 3.44 -4.99 13.61
CA ALA A 35 4.09 -4.16 12.61
C ALA A 35 3.03 -3.40 11.81
N PHE A 36 2.97 -2.09 11.93
CA PHE A 36 2.01 -1.26 11.20
C PHE A 36 2.65 -0.75 9.91
N SER A 37 2.09 -1.11 8.76
CA SER A 37 2.60 -0.76 7.43
C SER A 37 4.09 -1.07 7.21
N PRO A 38 4.60 -2.29 7.53
CA PRO A 38 6.01 -2.61 7.35
C PRO A 38 6.39 -2.70 5.87
N PRO A 39 7.64 -2.38 5.50
CA PRO A 39 8.11 -2.56 4.14
C PRO A 39 8.19 -4.05 3.76
N ARG A 40 7.90 -4.38 2.50
CA ARG A 40 7.97 -5.77 2.00
C ARG A 40 9.39 -6.27 1.81
N GLY A 41 10.34 -5.40 1.50
CA GLY A 41 11.73 -5.77 1.19
C GLY A 41 12.58 -6.25 2.37
N LEU A 42 12.02 -6.96 3.35
CA LEU A 42 12.69 -7.26 4.62
C LEU A 42 13.19 -8.70 4.74
N LEU A 43 12.32 -9.69 4.53
CA LEU A 43 12.60 -11.07 4.91
C LEU A 43 12.77 -11.98 3.70
N SER A 44 13.62 -13.00 3.84
CA SER A 44 13.63 -14.15 2.93
C SER A 44 12.38 -15.01 3.16
N LYS A 45 12.06 -15.90 2.21
CA LYS A 45 10.89 -16.80 2.29
C LYS A 45 10.87 -17.61 3.60
N SER A 46 12.02 -18.15 4.02
CA SER A 46 12.12 -18.95 5.26
C SER A 46 11.87 -18.11 6.52
N LEU A 47 12.41 -16.88 6.56
CA LEU A 47 12.18 -15.96 7.69
C LEU A 47 10.74 -15.45 7.72
N TYR A 48 10.14 -15.22 6.56
CA TYR A 48 8.73 -14.88 6.46
C TYR A 48 7.84 -15.97 7.09
N GLU A 49 8.00 -17.23 6.67
CA GLU A 49 7.23 -18.34 7.24
C GLU A 49 7.43 -18.48 8.75
N TYR A 50 8.68 -18.37 9.22
CA TYR A 50 8.98 -18.40 10.65
C TYR A 50 8.30 -17.24 11.41
N SER A 51 8.37 -16.02 10.85
CA SER A 51 7.84 -14.81 11.47
C SER A 51 6.31 -14.82 11.64
N LYS A 52 5.57 -15.59 10.82
CA LYS A 52 4.10 -15.73 10.95
C LYS A 52 3.66 -16.22 12.33
N THR A 53 4.52 -16.95 13.04
CA THR A 53 4.21 -17.52 14.35
C THR A 53 4.08 -16.45 15.46
N PHE A 54 4.81 -15.34 15.34
CA PHE A 54 4.88 -14.31 16.40
C PHE A 54 4.71 -12.85 15.93
N ILE A 55 4.76 -12.58 14.63
CA ILE A 55 4.58 -11.24 14.05
C ILE A 55 3.23 -11.15 13.33
N VAL A 56 2.53 -10.04 13.56
CA VAL A 56 1.33 -9.63 12.81
C VAL A 56 1.59 -8.27 12.19
N SER A 57 1.32 -8.16 10.90
CA SER A 57 1.48 -6.94 10.13
C SER A 57 0.11 -6.38 9.75
N LEU A 58 -0.11 -5.09 9.97
CA LEU A 58 -1.34 -4.39 9.61
C LEU A 58 -1.07 -3.49 8.41
N VAL A 59 -1.90 -3.54 7.37
CA VAL A 59 -1.77 -2.71 6.17
C VAL A 59 -3.12 -2.09 5.84
N LEU A 60 -3.17 -0.81 5.48
CA LEU A 60 -4.38 -0.12 5.07
C LEU A 60 -4.43 0.11 3.56
N GLY A 61 -5.57 -0.21 2.96
CA GLY A 61 -5.97 0.25 1.63
C GLY A 61 -4.89 0.07 0.57
N LYS A 62 -4.50 1.19 -0.05
CA LYS A 62 -3.53 1.26 -1.15
C LYS A 62 -2.12 1.66 -0.68
N ASP A 63 -1.80 1.49 0.61
CA ASP A 63 -0.49 1.84 1.17
C ASP A 63 0.67 1.29 0.30
N VAL A 64 1.55 2.21 -0.11
CA VAL A 64 2.71 1.93 -0.96
C VAL A 64 3.82 1.20 -0.22
N ILE A 65 4.04 1.46 1.07
CA ILE A 65 5.20 0.96 1.81
C ILE A 65 5.24 -0.57 1.89
N PRO A 66 4.14 -1.26 2.23
CA PRO A 66 4.09 -2.73 2.21
C PRO A 66 4.21 -3.35 0.81
N ARG A 67 4.20 -2.52 -0.24
CA ARG A 67 4.35 -2.94 -1.65
C ARG A 67 5.73 -2.60 -2.21
N LEU A 68 6.58 -1.91 -1.44
CA LEU A 68 7.93 -1.57 -1.85
C LEU A 68 8.84 -2.81 -1.86
N SER A 69 9.37 -3.10 -3.04
CA SER A 69 10.49 -4.01 -3.27
C SER A 69 11.39 -3.40 -4.34
N VAL A 70 12.63 -3.86 -4.45
CA VAL A 70 13.56 -3.38 -5.50
C VAL A 70 12.95 -3.57 -6.89
N THR A 71 12.39 -4.75 -7.16
CA THR A 71 11.72 -5.06 -8.42
C THR A 71 10.53 -4.15 -8.71
N ASN A 72 9.73 -3.84 -7.68
CA ASN A 72 8.55 -3.01 -7.82
C ASN A 72 8.91 -1.53 -8.01
N LEU A 73 9.99 -1.08 -7.38
CA LEU A 73 10.50 0.27 -7.55
C LEU A 73 11.08 0.48 -8.96
N GLU A 74 11.77 -0.53 -9.50
CA GLU A 74 12.23 -0.52 -10.88
C GLU A 74 11.07 -0.48 -11.88
N ASP A 75 10.03 -1.29 -11.68
CA ASP A 75 8.82 -1.26 -12.50
C ASP A 75 8.10 0.10 -12.41
N LEU A 76 7.93 0.64 -11.20
CA LEU A 76 7.34 1.95 -10.97
C LEU A 76 8.13 3.05 -11.69
N LYS A 77 9.46 3.04 -11.58
CA LYS A 77 10.34 3.98 -12.29
C LYS A 77 10.11 3.90 -13.80
N LYS A 78 10.11 2.69 -14.39
CA LYS A 78 9.87 2.50 -15.83
C LYS A 78 8.49 3.03 -16.26
N ARG A 79 7.45 2.75 -15.47
CA ARG A 79 6.08 3.23 -15.73
C ARG A 79 5.98 4.75 -15.67
N ILE A 80 6.58 5.36 -14.65
CA ILE A 80 6.61 6.83 -14.51
C ILE A 80 7.34 7.47 -15.69
N LEU A 81 8.54 6.98 -16.04
CA LEU A 81 9.31 7.51 -17.17
C LEU A 81 8.53 7.38 -18.50
N ARG A 82 7.86 6.25 -18.72
CA ARG A 82 7.00 6.07 -19.90
C ARG A 82 5.85 7.07 -19.92
N VAL A 83 5.15 7.27 -18.80
CA VAL A 83 4.05 8.23 -18.71
C VAL A 83 4.55 9.65 -18.96
N ILE A 84 5.68 10.05 -18.37
CA ILE A 84 6.28 11.37 -18.59
C ILE A 84 6.67 11.57 -20.05
N ALA A 85 7.26 10.57 -20.70
CA ALA A 85 7.66 10.64 -22.10
C ALA A 85 6.47 10.77 -23.06
N HIS A 86 5.33 10.15 -22.75
CA HIS A 86 4.12 10.16 -23.57
C HIS A 86 3.08 11.19 -23.10
N CYS A 87 3.40 12.01 -22.09
CA CYS A 87 2.48 13.02 -21.59
C CYS A 87 2.54 14.27 -22.47
N ASN A 88 1.52 14.45 -23.31
CA ASN A 88 1.37 15.64 -24.13
C ASN A 88 0.66 16.80 -23.39
N LYS A 89 0.41 16.66 -22.08
CA LYS A 89 -0.14 17.75 -21.26
C LYS A 89 1.01 18.66 -20.80
N PRO A 90 0.79 19.99 -20.80
CA PRO A 90 1.83 20.89 -20.33
C PRO A 90 2.11 20.65 -18.85
N LYS A 91 3.38 20.46 -18.51
CA LYS A 91 3.86 20.03 -17.16
C LYS A 91 3.39 20.96 -16.04
N TYR A 92 3.18 22.26 -16.33
CA TYR A 92 2.66 23.22 -15.36
C TYR A 92 1.21 22.91 -14.94
N GLN A 93 0.36 22.38 -15.83
CA GLN A 93 -0.99 21.98 -15.45
C GLN A 93 -0.94 20.81 -14.48
N ILE A 94 -0.06 19.84 -14.71
CA ILE A 94 0.12 18.69 -13.81
C ILE A 94 0.62 19.16 -12.42
N LEU A 95 1.60 20.07 -12.40
CA LEU A 95 2.13 20.66 -11.16
C LEU A 95 1.09 21.49 -10.42
N LEU A 96 0.37 22.39 -11.10
CA LEU A 96 -0.73 23.17 -10.50
C LEU A 96 -1.84 22.25 -9.97
N HIS A 97 -2.20 21.19 -10.70
CA HIS A 97 -3.19 20.22 -10.25
C HIS A 97 -2.70 19.39 -9.04
N GLY A 98 -1.40 19.07 -8.97
CA GLY A 98 -0.80 18.41 -7.81
C GLY A 98 -0.81 19.31 -6.57
N CYS A 99 -0.40 20.57 -6.71
CA CYS A 99 -0.46 21.56 -5.63
C CYS A 99 -1.91 21.83 -5.19
N TRP A 100 -2.87 21.86 -6.11
CA TRP A 100 -4.29 22.01 -5.77
C TRP A 100 -4.80 20.82 -4.96
N TYR A 101 -4.39 19.59 -5.31
CA TYR A 101 -4.76 18.39 -4.57
C TYR A 101 -4.16 18.39 -3.15
N GLU A 102 -2.89 18.80 -3.01
CA GLU A 102 -2.23 18.93 -1.70
C GLU A 102 -2.84 20.03 -0.82
N LEU A 103 -3.23 21.17 -1.40
CA LEU A 103 -3.78 22.30 -0.66
C LEU A 103 -5.27 22.15 -0.31
N PHE A 104 -6.06 21.47 -1.16
CA PHE A 104 -7.53 21.47 -1.05
C PHE A 104 -8.19 20.09 -0.90
N GLY A 105 -7.44 18.98 -0.99
CA GLY A 105 -7.94 17.62 -0.71
C GLY A 105 -9.20 17.22 -1.50
N GLY A 106 -9.04 16.64 -2.69
CA GLY A 106 -10.14 16.19 -3.56
C GLY A 106 -10.21 14.68 -3.76
N SER A 107 -11.28 14.17 -4.38
CA SER A 107 -11.36 12.80 -4.89
C SER A 107 -11.09 12.79 -6.40
N PRO A 108 -10.36 11.79 -6.94
CA PRO A 108 -10.00 11.71 -8.35
C PRO A 108 -11.19 11.42 -9.27
N GLU A 109 -12.43 11.32 -8.78
CA GLU A 109 -13.60 10.94 -9.60
C GLU A 109 -14.34 12.18 -10.12
N ASN A 110 -14.02 13.39 -9.64
CA ASN A 110 -14.63 14.65 -10.11
C ASN A 110 -13.88 15.24 -11.31
N PHE A 111 -13.77 14.46 -12.40
CA PHE A 111 -13.26 14.98 -13.66
C PHE A 111 -14.43 15.39 -14.56
N PRO A 112 -14.57 16.67 -14.96
CA PRO A 112 -15.23 16.96 -16.22
C PRO A 112 -14.27 16.48 -17.32
N THR A 113 -14.54 15.28 -17.83
CA THR A 113 -13.84 14.73 -19.00
C THR A 113 -14.22 15.45 -20.30
N GLU A 114 -15.15 16.42 -20.26
CA GLU A 114 -15.52 17.22 -21.42
C GLU A 114 -15.51 18.70 -21.09
N LEU A 115 -14.49 19.39 -21.59
CA LEU A 115 -14.68 20.75 -22.09
C LEU A 115 -14.38 20.69 -23.59
N ASP A 116 -15.47 20.46 -24.33
CA ASP A 116 -15.57 20.61 -25.76
C ASP A 116 -15.41 22.09 -26.16
N GLY A 117 -14.90 22.30 -27.37
CA GLY A 117 -15.17 23.48 -28.18
C GLY A 117 -14.34 24.74 -27.94
N GLY A 118 -13.19 24.86 -28.62
CA GLY A 118 -12.58 26.18 -28.81
C GLY A 118 -11.18 26.20 -29.40
N THR A 119 -11.10 26.16 -30.73
CA THR A 119 -9.94 26.55 -31.55
C THR A 119 -8.85 25.49 -31.77
N GLN A 120 -9.13 24.60 -32.72
CA GLN A 120 -8.14 23.84 -33.47
C GLN A 120 -7.36 24.81 -34.37
N GLY A 121 -6.06 24.98 -34.11
CA GLY A 121 -5.17 25.77 -34.96
C GLY A 121 -3.77 25.86 -34.36
N ASP A 122 -2.84 25.14 -34.97
CA ASP A 122 -1.39 25.15 -34.72
C ASP A 122 -0.91 24.79 -33.31
N LEU A 123 -0.38 23.56 -33.16
CA LEU A 123 0.82 23.22 -32.39
C LEU A 123 1.10 21.69 -32.46
N THR A 124 0.91 21.08 -33.63
CA THR A 124 1.39 19.73 -33.92
C THR A 124 2.88 19.76 -34.26
N GLN A 125 3.72 20.09 -33.28
CA GLN A 125 5.16 19.77 -33.36
C GLN A 125 5.68 19.37 -31.97
N PRO A 126 6.17 18.13 -31.79
CA PRO A 126 6.95 17.79 -30.61
C PRO A 126 8.28 18.54 -30.69
N LEU A 127 8.40 19.64 -29.95
CA LEU A 127 9.58 20.51 -29.86
C LEU A 127 10.76 19.91 -29.07
N LEU A 128 10.73 18.62 -28.76
CA LEU A 128 11.86 17.91 -28.17
C LEU A 128 12.23 16.76 -29.08
N GLY A 129 13.26 17.00 -29.89
CA GLY A 129 13.88 16.01 -30.75
C GLY A 129 14.20 14.74 -29.97
N GLU A 130 13.66 13.63 -30.47
CA GLU A 130 13.77 12.28 -29.91
C GLU A 130 15.22 11.73 -29.83
N GLN A 131 16.23 12.48 -30.26
CA GLN A 131 17.58 11.96 -30.49
C GLN A 131 18.66 12.44 -29.51
N SER A 132 18.39 13.38 -28.59
CA SER A 132 19.43 13.94 -27.70
C SER A 132 19.39 13.50 -26.23
N LEU A 133 18.26 13.01 -25.70
CA LEU A 133 18.20 12.57 -24.29
C LEU A 133 18.64 11.12 -24.06
N LEU A 134 18.89 10.36 -25.12
CA LEU A 134 19.38 8.98 -25.03
C LEU A 134 20.91 8.88 -25.18
N SER A 135 21.61 9.99 -25.47
CA SER A 135 22.99 9.96 -25.95
C SER A 135 24.02 10.58 -24.98
N HIS A 136 23.60 11.22 -23.90
CA HIS A 136 24.50 11.82 -22.91
C HIS A 136 24.18 11.36 -21.49
N GLY A 137 24.26 10.05 -21.31
CA GLY A 137 24.36 9.42 -20.00
C GLY A 137 25.80 9.29 -19.55
N SER A 138 26.16 9.92 -18.44
CA SER A 138 27.41 9.67 -17.72
C SER A 138 27.66 8.16 -17.56
N PRO A 139 28.92 7.67 -17.58
CA PRO A 139 29.27 6.26 -17.80
C PRO A 139 28.98 5.32 -16.61
N THR A 140 28.01 5.65 -15.75
CA THR A 140 27.73 4.91 -14.51
C THR A 140 26.37 4.23 -14.50
N TYR A 141 25.58 4.31 -15.57
CA TYR A 141 24.31 3.60 -15.66
C TYR A 141 24.19 2.82 -16.99
N SER A 142 24.56 1.55 -16.96
CA SER A 142 24.25 0.66 -18.08
C SER A 142 22.76 0.37 -18.11
N PHE A 143 22.08 0.97 -19.08
CA PHE A 143 20.75 0.58 -19.55
C PHE A 143 20.93 -0.64 -20.45
N SER A 144 20.50 -1.82 -19.99
CA SER A 144 20.29 -2.97 -20.87
C SER A 144 18.79 -3.09 -21.13
N SER A 145 18.36 -2.53 -22.26
CA SER A 145 17.07 -2.82 -22.88
C SER A 145 17.16 -4.14 -23.65
N ASP A 146 16.02 -4.84 -23.71
CA ASP A 146 15.80 -6.17 -24.26
C ASP A 146 16.38 -7.34 -23.46
N SER A 147 15.53 -7.88 -22.59
CA SER A 147 15.59 -9.31 -22.28
C SER A 147 14.18 -9.89 -22.37
N PRO A 148 14.02 -11.05 -23.03
CA PRO A 148 12.73 -11.74 -23.14
C PRO A 148 12.13 -11.96 -21.75
N LEU A 149 10.80 -12.11 -21.71
CA LEU A 149 10.10 -12.74 -20.60
C LEU A 149 10.94 -13.94 -20.11
N GLU A 150 11.36 -13.93 -18.84
CA GLU A 150 12.28 -14.89 -18.17
C GLU A 150 13.78 -14.55 -18.08
N SER A 151 14.14 -13.31 -17.76
CA SER A 151 15.41 -13.09 -17.03
C SER A 151 15.18 -13.35 -15.52
N PRO A 152 16.05 -14.13 -14.83
CA PRO A 152 15.94 -14.30 -13.39
C PRO A 152 16.03 -12.91 -12.74
N THR A 153 15.11 -12.62 -11.82
CA THR A 153 15.11 -11.34 -11.11
C THR A 153 16.49 -11.12 -10.50
N LYS A 154 17.15 -10.01 -10.86
CA LYS A 154 18.49 -9.62 -10.38
C LYS A 154 18.62 -9.66 -8.84
N TYR A 155 17.50 -9.60 -8.14
CA TYR A 155 17.40 -9.63 -6.68
C TYR A 155 16.55 -10.82 -6.21
N PRO A 156 16.93 -11.48 -5.10
CA PRO A 156 16.10 -12.51 -4.51
C PRO A 156 14.74 -11.93 -4.05
N PRO A 157 13.65 -12.71 -4.12
CA PRO A 157 12.35 -12.24 -3.69
C PRO A 157 12.34 -12.02 -2.17
N LEU A 158 11.92 -10.81 -1.78
CA LEU A 158 11.76 -10.41 -0.38
C LEU A 158 10.28 -10.29 -0.01
N TYR A 159 10.02 -10.56 1.27
CA TYR A 159 8.71 -10.78 1.85
C TYR A 159 8.48 -9.86 3.06
N PRO A 160 7.24 -9.37 3.24
CA PRO A 160 6.88 -8.62 4.44
C PRO A 160 6.94 -9.54 5.67
N PRO A 161 7.09 -8.99 6.88
CA PRO A 161 7.13 -9.78 8.10
C PRO A 161 5.74 -10.26 8.52
N GLY A 162 5.65 -11.43 9.12
CA GLY A 162 4.46 -11.90 9.83
C GLY A 162 3.23 -12.25 9.00
N ARG A 163 2.12 -12.53 9.68
CA ARG A 163 0.80 -12.65 9.04
C ARG A 163 0.22 -11.28 8.78
N ILE A 164 -0.42 -11.08 7.62
CA ILE A 164 -0.88 -9.76 7.19
C ILE A 164 -2.39 -9.63 7.40
N ILE A 165 -2.79 -8.58 8.11
CA ILE A 165 -4.17 -8.10 8.16
C ILE A 165 -4.25 -6.89 7.25
N HIS A 166 -5.13 -6.96 6.25
CA HIS A 166 -5.43 -5.87 5.35
C HIS A 166 -6.74 -5.21 5.77
N LEU A 167 -6.66 -3.92 6.06
CA LEU A 167 -7.80 -3.04 6.26
C LEU A 167 -8.23 -2.49 4.89
N GLU A 168 -9.44 -2.81 4.47
CA GLU A 168 -10.03 -2.31 3.23
C GLU A 168 -11.19 -1.37 3.55
N GLU A 169 -11.23 -0.23 2.87
CA GLU A 169 -12.38 0.68 2.91
C GLU A 169 -13.53 0.03 2.12
N GLU A 170 -14.64 -0.24 2.79
CA GLU A 170 -15.87 -0.70 2.13
C GLU A 170 -16.45 0.49 1.36
N GLY A 171 -16.35 0.44 0.03
CA GLY A 171 -16.89 1.48 -0.83
C GLY A 171 -18.39 1.64 -0.63
N THR A 172 -18.83 2.84 -0.24
CA THR A 172 -20.23 3.24 -0.35
C THR A 172 -20.57 3.47 -1.81
N ALA A 173 -20.90 2.41 -2.53
CA ALA A 173 -21.56 2.55 -3.82
C ALA A 173 -22.87 3.34 -3.61
N GLY A 174 -22.91 4.59 -4.06
CA GLY A 174 -24.15 5.35 -4.26
C GLY A 174 -24.76 6.11 -3.07
N ARG A 175 -24.00 6.61 -2.09
CA ARG A 175 -24.54 7.56 -1.09
C ARG A 175 -23.91 8.94 -1.20
N PHE A 176 -24.73 9.90 -1.61
CA PHE A 176 -24.44 11.34 -1.72
C PHE A 176 -24.23 12.06 -0.37
N CYS A 177 -24.17 11.32 0.75
CA CYS A 177 -24.01 11.88 2.10
C CYS A 177 -22.69 11.43 2.70
N ARG A 178 -21.99 12.39 3.35
CA ARG A 178 -20.71 12.31 4.10
C ARG A 178 -20.69 11.24 5.22
N SER A 179 -20.98 10.00 4.88
CA SER A 179 -20.96 8.89 5.82
C SER A 179 -19.51 8.55 6.12
N ALA A 180 -19.19 8.34 7.40
CA ALA A 180 -17.85 7.91 7.81
C ALA A 180 -17.47 6.64 7.03
N ALA A 181 -16.27 6.64 6.45
CA ALA A 181 -15.73 5.49 5.74
C ALA A 181 -15.77 4.26 6.66
N ARG A 182 -16.41 3.19 6.20
CA ARG A 182 -16.47 1.93 6.93
C ARG A 182 -15.29 1.07 6.48
N TYR A 183 -14.57 0.50 7.44
CA TYR A 183 -13.43 -0.34 7.15
C TYR A 183 -13.75 -1.80 7.52
N SER A 184 -13.18 -2.73 6.76
CA SER A 184 -13.22 -4.16 7.04
C SER A 184 -11.80 -4.70 7.17
N ALA A 185 -11.59 -5.63 8.10
CA ALA A 185 -10.30 -6.28 8.31
C ALA A 185 -10.33 -7.72 7.79
N ARG A 186 -9.38 -8.06 6.91
CA ARG A 186 -9.27 -9.39 6.30
C ARG A 186 -7.83 -9.91 6.44
N TRP A 187 -7.68 -11.22 6.61
CA TRP A 187 -6.37 -11.83 6.49
C TRP A 187 -5.99 -11.87 5.01
N SER A 188 -4.79 -11.39 4.70
CA SER A 188 -4.31 -11.28 3.33
C SER A 188 -3.00 -12.03 3.14
N HIS A 189 -2.83 -12.53 1.92
CA HIS A 189 -1.64 -13.21 1.48
C HIS A 189 -0.60 -12.21 0.97
N GLU A 190 0.69 -12.51 1.11
CA GLU A 190 1.76 -11.59 0.69
C GLU A 190 1.73 -11.30 -0.81
N SER A 191 1.16 -12.21 -1.62
CA SER A 191 1.04 -12.04 -3.08
C SER A 191 0.19 -10.83 -3.46
N GLN A 192 -0.76 -10.41 -2.61
CA GLN A 192 -1.58 -9.20 -2.82
C GLN A 192 -0.76 -7.90 -2.73
N PHE A 193 0.39 -7.95 -2.05
CA PHE A 193 1.30 -6.82 -1.86
C PHE A 193 2.53 -6.90 -2.79
N SER A 194 2.45 -7.71 -3.85
CA SER A 194 3.53 -7.88 -4.83
C SER A 194 3.62 -6.77 -5.87
N LYS A 195 2.63 -5.88 -5.95
CA LYS A 195 2.58 -4.77 -6.92
C LYS A 195 2.22 -3.46 -6.24
N ILE A 196 2.83 -2.37 -6.69
CA ILE A 196 2.51 -1.00 -6.26
C ILE A 196 1.22 -0.54 -6.94
N LEU A 197 0.25 -0.13 -6.13
CA LEU A 197 -1.01 0.42 -6.59
C LEU A 197 -0.86 1.94 -6.66
N ILE A 198 -0.79 2.48 -7.87
CA ILE A 198 -0.75 3.93 -8.08
C ILE A 198 -2.16 4.48 -7.85
N GLY A 199 -2.31 5.31 -6.83
CA GLY A 199 -3.56 5.98 -6.54
C GLY A 199 -3.35 7.12 -5.56
N PRO A 200 -4.27 8.10 -5.51
CA PRO A 200 -4.08 9.29 -4.69
C PRO A 200 -4.02 8.98 -3.19
N LYS A 201 -4.66 7.88 -2.76
CA LYS A 201 -4.63 7.43 -1.37
C LYS A 201 -3.38 6.65 -0.97
N MET A 202 -2.44 6.36 -1.89
CA MET A 202 -1.33 5.44 -1.62
C MET A 202 -0.36 5.92 -0.53
N LEU A 203 -0.25 7.25 -0.35
CA LEU A 203 0.57 7.87 0.70
C LEU A 203 -0.29 8.25 1.91
N THR A 204 -1.54 8.66 1.72
CA THR A 204 -2.42 9.01 2.83
C THR A 204 -2.81 7.79 3.66
N ASP A 205 -3.04 6.64 3.02
CA ASP A 205 -3.33 5.37 3.70
C ASP A 205 -2.12 4.87 4.52
N HIS A 206 -0.92 5.36 4.22
CA HIS A 206 0.28 5.05 5.00
C HIS A 206 0.34 5.83 6.33
N MET A 207 -0.34 6.97 6.44
CA MET A 207 -0.24 7.84 7.60
C MET A 207 -0.82 7.16 8.86
N PRO A 208 -0.13 7.25 10.01
CA PRO A 208 -0.54 6.55 11.23
C PRO A 208 -1.92 7.02 11.72
N ASP A 209 -2.25 8.31 11.56
CA ASP A 209 -3.55 8.85 11.99
C ASP A 209 -4.72 8.22 11.22
N ILE A 210 -4.53 7.95 9.92
CA ILE A 210 -5.55 7.35 9.06
C ILE A 210 -5.67 5.86 9.38
N LEU A 211 -4.53 5.18 9.55
CA LEU A 211 -4.48 3.79 9.98
C LEU A 211 -5.19 3.57 11.32
N MET A 212 -4.96 4.46 12.30
CA MET A 212 -5.60 4.39 13.61
C MET A 212 -7.11 4.63 13.51
N LYS A 213 -7.56 5.65 12.76
CA LYS A 213 -8.99 5.88 12.51
C LYS A 213 -9.67 4.68 11.87
N ALA A 214 -9.01 4.04 10.90
CA ALA A 214 -9.51 2.84 10.26
C ALA A 214 -9.60 1.66 11.24
N LEU A 215 -8.58 1.48 12.08
CA LEU A 215 -8.56 0.44 13.10
C LEU A 215 -9.66 0.65 14.15
N ASP A 216 -9.82 1.87 14.65
CA ASP A 216 -10.87 2.23 15.63
C ASP A 216 -12.27 2.01 15.06
N SER A 217 -12.47 2.30 13.76
CA SER A 217 -13.72 2.02 13.05
C SER A 217 -14.03 0.51 13.03
N VAL A 218 -13.04 -0.33 12.71
CA VAL A 218 -13.21 -1.80 12.71
C VAL A 218 -13.52 -2.34 14.10
N VAL A 219 -12.82 -1.84 15.12
CA VAL A 219 -12.98 -2.31 16.51
C VAL A 219 -14.35 -1.88 17.06
N SER A 220 -14.72 -0.61 16.87
CA SER A 220 -16.01 -0.07 17.31
C SER A 220 -17.18 -0.73 16.59
N GLY A 221 -17.03 -1.02 15.30
CA GLY A 221 -18.03 -1.76 14.52
C GLY A 221 -18.27 -3.19 15.04
N ARG A 222 -17.25 -3.84 15.61
CA ARG A 222 -17.38 -5.18 16.22
C ARG A 222 -18.02 -5.18 17.60
N ALA A 223 -17.83 -4.13 18.40
CA ALA A 223 -18.46 -4.01 19.72
C ALA A 223 -20.00 -4.04 19.65
N GLY A 224 -20.59 -3.59 18.54
CA GLY A 224 -22.02 -3.68 18.28
C GLY A 224 -22.54 -5.08 17.95
N TYR A 225 -21.67 -6.03 17.56
CA TYR A 225 -22.05 -7.41 17.23
C TYR A 225 -21.69 -8.43 18.34
N ALA A 226 -21.02 -8.00 19.41
CA ALA A 226 -20.62 -8.87 20.52
C ALA A 226 -21.67 -8.98 21.65
N PHE A 227 -22.82 -8.32 21.52
CA PHE A 227 -23.89 -8.26 22.53
C PHE A 227 -25.23 -8.87 22.08
N CYS A 228 -25.23 -9.86 21.19
CA CYS A 228 -26.38 -10.75 21.09
C CYS A 228 -26.17 -11.90 22.10
N PRO A 229 -26.89 -11.94 23.24
CA PRO A 229 -26.86 -13.12 24.09
C PRO A 229 -27.38 -14.31 23.27
N ALA A 230 -26.66 -15.43 23.34
CA ALA A 230 -27.20 -16.70 22.90
C ALA A 230 -28.54 -16.90 23.61
N GLY A 231 -29.63 -16.87 22.84
CA GLY A 231 -30.97 -17.10 23.35
C GLY A 231 -30.99 -18.42 24.11
N GLY A 232 -31.29 -18.30 25.41
CA GLY A 232 -31.45 -19.42 26.33
C GLY A 232 -32.55 -20.36 25.85
N GLY A 233 -32.38 -21.63 26.21
CA GLY A 233 -33.25 -22.71 25.81
C GLY A 233 -34.70 -22.54 26.22
N SER A 234 -35.57 -23.16 25.44
CA SER A 234 -36.91 -23.55 25.85
C SER A 234 -37.00 -25.08 25.81
N ASN A 235 -37.17 -25.67 26.99
CA ASN A 235 -37.76 -26.99 27.18
C ASN A 235 -38.98 -27.17 26.26
N VAL A 236 -39.07 -28.33 25.60
CA VAL A 236 -40.34 -29.01 25.38
C VAL A 236 -40.09 -30.51 25.53
N ASP A 237 -40.53 -31.05 26.67
CA ASP A 237 -40.84 -32.47 26.84
C ASP A 237 -41.89 -32.90 25.82
N VAL A 238 -41.65 -34.01 25.12
CA VAL A 238 -42.74 -34.86 24.62
C VAL A 238 -42.34 -36.32 24.81
N VAL A 239 -43.25 -37.00 25.51
CA VAL A 239 -43.37 -38.42 25.87
C VAL A 239 -43.01 -39.39 24.74
#